data_AF-A0A7W0Y3W1-F1
#
_entry.id   AF-A0A7W0Y3W1-F1
#
_cell.length_a   1.000
_cell.length_b   1.000
_cell.length_c   1.000
_cell.angle_alpha   90.00
_cell.angle_beta   90.00
_cell.angle_gamma   90.00
#
_symmetry.space_group_name_H-M   'P 1'
#
loop_
_entity.id
_entity.type
_entity.pdbx_description
1 polymer ?
#
loop_
_entity_poly.entity_id
_entity_poly.type
_entity_poly.pdbx_seq_one_letter_code
_entity_poly.pdbx_strand_id
1 'polypeptide(L)'
;LREAVAALEPRLRAVLRMSFVDSLTIDEIGAVYAVHRATAARWIQRACEAVLAHTRDALAVRLALSGTELDRMTALVQSQLDVSVSQLLPDA
;
A
#
# COMPACT_ATOMS: atom_id res chain seq x y z
N LEU A 1 -2.01 9.50 -0.47
CA LEU A 1 -0.98 8.53 -0.01
C LEU A 1 -0.78 8.53 1.51
N ARG A 2 -0.26 9.59 2.18
CA ARG A 2 -0.12 9.57 3.66
C ARG A 2 -1.41 9.24 4.41
N GLU A 3 -2.51 9.91 4.06
CA GLU A 3 -3.83 9.65 4.64
C GLU A 3 -4.33 8.24 4.34
N ALA A 4 -4.09 7.74 3.12
CA ALA A 4 -4.44 6.37 2.72
C ALA A 4 -3.69 5.32 3.56
N VAL A 5 -2.40 5.56 3.84
CA VAL A 5 -1.60 4.69 4.72
C VAL A 5 -2.04 4.79 6.18
N ALA A 6 -2.44 5.99 6.63
CA ALA A 6 -2.97 6.21 7.97
C ALA A 6 -4.38 5.61 8.18
N ALA A 7 -5.16 5.43 7.10
CA ALA A 7 -6.48 4.82 7.14
C ALA A 7 -6.45 3.27 7.20
N LEU A 8 -5.32 2.64 6.84
CA LEU A 8 -5.15 1.19 6.94
C LEU A 8 -5.25 0.70 8.38
N GLU A 9 -5.82 -0.49 8.55
CA GLU A 9 -5.71 -1.26 9.79
C GLU A 9 -4.24 -1.39 10.23
N PRO A 10 -3.94 -1.35 11.54
CA PRO A 10 -2.57 -1.35 12.06
C PRO A 10 -1.69 -2.49 11.51
N ARG A 11 -2.26 -3.70 11.37
CA ARG A 11 -1.54 -4.86 10.84
C ARG A 11 -1.16 -4.69 9.37
N LEU A 12 -2.08 -4.22 8.54
CA LEU A 12 -1.82 -4.03 7.11
C LEU A 12 -0.75 -2.94 6.89
N ARG A 13 -0.76 -1.90 7.72
CA ARG A 13 0.29 -0.87 7.74
C ARG A 13 1.65 -1.44 8.14
N ALA A 14 1.69 -2.26 9.19
CA ALA A 14 2.92 -2.90 9.65
C ALA A 14 3.49 -3.85 8.58
N VAL A 15 2.65 -4.64 7.92
CA VAL A 15 3.05 -5.54 6.84
C VAL A 15 3.58 -4.77 5.62
N LEU A 16 2.94 -3.64 5.25
CA LEU A 16 3.48 -2.75 4.21
C LEU A 16 4.85 -2.19 4.57
N ARG A 17 5.03 -1.73 5.82
CA ARG A 17 6.33 -1.24 6.29
C ARG A 17 7.40 -2.31 6.21
N MET A 18 7.12 -3.51 6.70
CA MET A 18 8.05 -4.64 6.63
C MET A 18 8.45 -4.95 5.19
N SER A 19 7.49 -4.94 4.25
CA SER A 19 7.76 -5.27 2.85
C SER A 19 8.50 -4.18 2.07
N PHE A 20 8.20 -2.90 2.31
CA PHE A 20 8.68 -1.80 1.45
C PHE A 20 9.74 -0.90 2.11
N VAL A 21 9.82 -0.89 3.43
CA VAL A 21 10.83 -0.12 4.19
C VAL A 21 11.91 -1.06 4.69
N ASP A 22 11.49 -2.08 5.43
CA ASP A 22 12.42 -3.03 6.03
C ASP A 22 12.90 -4.08 5.00
N SER A 23 12.31 -4.08 3.78
CA SER A 23 12.66 -4.96 2.65
C SER A 23 12.56 -6.47 2.96
N LEU A 24 11.72 -6.85 3.93
CA LEU A 24 11.44 -8.24 4.26
C LEU A 24 10.65 -8.91 3.13
N THR A 25 11.04 -10.14 2.83
CA THR A 25 10.32 -11.03 1.92
C THR A 25 9.01 -11.52 2.54
N ILE A 26 8.12 -12.04 1.68
CA ILE A 26 6.85 -12.66 2.10
C ILE A 26 7.08 -13.80 3.10
N ASP A 27 8.16 -14.57 2.91
CA ASP A 27 8.50 -15.70 3.77
C ASP A 27 8.97 -15.22 5.16
N GLU A 28 9.78 -14.15 5.22
CA GLU A 28 10.20 -13.51 6.48
C GLU A 28 9.03 -12.86 7.22
N ILE A 29 8.14 -12.16 6.51
CA ILE A 29 6.92 -11.59 7.10
C ILE A 29 6.00 -12.72 7.63
N GLY A 30 5.89 -13.82 6.89
CA GLY A 30 5.18 -15.02 7.35
C GLY A 30 5.76 -15.55 8.67
N ALA A 31 7.08 -15.64 8.77
CA ALA A 31 7.76 -16.07 9.97
C ALA A 31 7.52 -15.12 11.17
N VAL A 32 7.60 -13.80 10.97
CA VAL A 32 7.35 -12.78 12.03
C VAL A 32 5.97 -12.93 12.64
N TYR A 33 4.94 -13.18 11.82
CA TYR A 33 3.56 -13.34 12.29
C TYR A 33 3.16 -14.80 12.58
N ALA A 34 4.08 -15.75 12.46
CA ALA A 34 3.80 -17.19 12.55
C ALA A 34 2.64 -17.65 11.64
N VAL A 35 2.61 -17.14 10.40
CA VAL A 35 1.62 -17.50 9.37
C VAL A 35 2.29 -18.05 8.12
N HIS A 36 1.53 -18.80 7.33
CA HIS A 36 2.01 -19.28 6.03
C HIS A 36 2.31 -18.12 5.07
N ARG A 37 3.34 -18.28 4.21
CA ARG A 37 3.72 -17.31 3.17
C ARG A 37 2.55 -16.80 2.33
N ALA A 38 1.61 -17.69 1.98
CA ALA A 38 0.42 -17.33 1.22
C ALA A 38 -0.52 -16.37 1.97
N THR A 39 -0.57 -16.46 3.30
CA THR A 39 -1.34 -15.53 4.15
C THR A 39 -0.65 -14.17 4.20
N ALA A 40 0.67 -14.13 4.38
CA ALA A 40 1.46 -12.89 4.34
C ALA A 40 1.33 -12.18 2.98
N ALA A 41 1.43 -12.93 1.87
CA ALA A 41 1.23 -12.42 0.52
C ALA A 41 -0.15 -11.76 0.35
N ARG A 42 -1.21 -12.44 0.82
CA ARG A 42 -2.58 -11.89 0.78
C ARG A 42 -2.73 -10.62 1.63
N TRP A 43 -2.00 -10.50 2.74
CA TRP A 43 -2.03 -9.29 3.56
C TRP A 43 -1.35 -8.13 2.84
N ILE A 44 -0.19 -8.34 2.22
CA ILE A 44 0.49 -7.31 1.42
C ILE A 44 -0.42 -6.86 0.28
N GLN A 45 -1.00 -7.82 -0.46
CA GLN A 45 -1.91 -7.50 -1.56
C GLN A 45 -3.11 -6.67 -1.08
N ARG A 46 -3.79 -7.09 0.00
CA ARG A 46 -4.91 -6.32 0.57
C ARG A 46 -4.49 -4.92 1.02
N ALA A 47 -3.30 -4.78 1.56
CA ALA A 47 -2.78 -3.49 2.00
C ALA A 47 -2.53 -2.57 0.80
N CYS A 48 -1.93 -3.08 -0.28
CA CYS A 48 -1.76 -2.33 -1.54
C CYS A 48 -3.09 -1.92 -2.16
N GLU A 49 -4.06 -2.84 -2.24
CA GLU A 49 -5.41 -2.57 -2.77
C GLU A 49 -6.12 -1.46 -1.97
N ALA A 50 -6.02 -1.48 -0.65
CA ALA A 50 -6.61 -0.45 0.21
C ALA A 50 -5.93 0.91 0.05
N VAL A 51 -4.59 0.96 -0.04
CA VAL A 51 -3.85 2.21 -0.32
C VAL A 51 -4.29 2.80 -1.66
N LEU A 52 -4.46 1.95 -2.68
CA LEU A 52 -4.87 2.36 -4.01
C LEU A 52 -6.29 2.93 -3.99
N ALA A 53 -7.24 2.23 -3.37
CA ALA A 53 -8.64 2.65 -3.27
C ALA A 53 -8.74 4.01 -2.58
N HIS A 54 -8.12 4.17 -1.41
CA HIS A 54 -8.12 5.46 -0.70
C HIS A 54 -7.42 6.57 -1.48
N THR A 55 -6.36 6.26 -2.22
CA THR A 55 -5.67 7.26 -3.05
C THR A 55 -6.53 7.66 -4.25
N ARG A 56 -7.25 6.72 -4.86
CA ARG A 56 -8.22 6.97 -5.92
C ARG A 56 -9.33 7.89 -5.41
N ASP A 57 -9.98 7.55 -4.30
CA ASP A 57 -11.05 8.36 -3.72
C ASP A 57 -10.57 9.79 -3.39
N ALA A 58 -9.39 9.91 -2.78
CA ALA A 58 -8.81 11.21 -2.45
C ALA A 58 -8.48 12.05 -3.70
N LEU A 59 -7.99 11.42 -4.78
CA LEU A 59 -7.72 12.11 -6.04
C LEU A 59 -9.02 12.50 -6.78
N ALA A 60 -10.05 11.65 -6.74
CA ALA A 60 -11.36 11.96 -7.32
C ALA A 60 -11.96 13.22 -6.70
N VAL A 61 -11.94 13.29 -5.36
CA VAL A 61 -12.44 14.44 -4.60
C VAL A 61 -11.60 15.69 -4.87
N ARG A 62 -10.27 15.57 -4.86
CA ARG A 62 -9.38 16.72 -5.00
C ARG A 62 -9.33 17.32 -6.40
N LEU A 63 -9.55 16.51 -7.43
CA LEU A 63 -9.39 16.94 -8.82
C LEU A 63 -10.73 17.16 -9.53
N ALA A 64 -11.87 16.87 -8.88
CA ALA A 64 -13.20 16.88 -9.49
C ALA A 64 -13.25 16.11 -10.83
N LEU A 65 -12.39 15.11 -10.97
CA LEU A 65 -12.23 14.34 -12.21
C LEU A 65 -13.27 13.24 -12.31
N SER A 66 -13.74 13.00 -13.53
CA SER A 66 -14.60 11.87 -13.84
C SER A 66 -13.83 10.54 -13.62
N GLY A 67 -14.52 9.49 -13.17
CA GLY A 67 -13.88 8.21 -12.77
C GLY A 67 -12.99 7.57 -13.85
N THR A 68 -13.24 7.88 -15.12
CA THR A 68 -12.48 7.38 -16.28
C THR A 68 -11.09 8.01 -16.47
N GLU A 69 -10.88 9.26 -16.05
CA GLU A 69 -9.54 9.90 -16.11
C GLU A 69 -8.63 9.44 -14.98
N LEU A 70 -9.26 9.13 -13.83
CA LEU A 70 -8.62 8.64 -12.63
C LEU A 70 -7.98 7.25 -12.84
N ASP A 71 -8.66 6.36 -13.58
CA ASP A 71 -8.19 5.00 -13.83
C ASP A 71 -6.92 4.98 -14.69
N ARG A 72 -6.80 5.91 -15.65
CA ARG A 72 -5.59 6.05 -16.49
C ARG A 72 -4.39 6.55 -15.70
N MET A 73 -4.58 7.49 -14.77
CA MET A 73 -3.51 7.98 -13.90
C MET A 73 -3.11 6.93 -12.85
N THR A 74 -4.07 6.18 -12.34
CA THR A 74 -3.84 5.14 -11.32
C THR A 74 -2.98 4.00 -11.88
N ALA A 75 -3.20 3.58 -13.14
CA ALA A 75 -2.36 2.59 -13.81
C ALA A 75 -0.90 3.02 -13.96
N LEU A 76 -0.65 4.32 -14.18
CA LEU A 76 0.70 4.92 -14.26
C LEU A 76 1.39 5.00 -12.89
N VAL A 77 0.63 5.24 -11.82
CA VAL A 77 1.15 5.30 -10.45
C VAL A 77 1.47 3.90 -9.94
N GLN A 78 0.65 2.89 -10.25
CA GLN A 78 0.92 1.49 -9.88
C GLN A 78 2.29 0.99 -10.37
N SER A 79 2.77 1.46 -11.52
CA SER A 79 4.08 1.05 -12.05
C SER A 79 5.28 1.78 -11.41
N GLN A 80 5.05 2.81 -10.58
CA GLN A 80 6.11 3.65 -9.98
C GLN A 80 6.05 3.68 -8.43
N LEU A 81 5.18 2.88 -7.81
CA LEU A 81 4.97 2.91 -6.36
C LEU A 81 6.20 2.51 -5.53
N ASP A 82 7.23 1.87 -6.11
CA ASP A 82 8.46 1.49 -5.38
C ASP A 82 9.19 2.69 -4.73
N VAL A 83 9.15 3.88 -5.33
CA VAL A 83 9.91 5.05 -4.83
C VAL A 83 9.11 5.88 -3.83
N SER A 84 7.78 5.86 -3.92
CA SER A 84 6.92 6.75 -3.11
C SER A 84 6.64 6.21 -1.70
N VAL A 85 6.79 4.91 -1.46
CA VAL A 85 6.46 4.29 -0.15
C VAL A 85 7.56 4.49 0.89
N SER A 86 8.83 4.46 0.49
CA SER A 86 10.00 4.65 1.39
C SER A 86 10.05 6.04 2.03
N GLN A 87 9.56 7.08 1.36
CA GLN A 87 9.53 8.46 1.90
C GLN A 87 8.35 8.73 2.84
N LEU A 88 7.37 7.81 2.91
CA LEU A 88 6.12 8.02 3.64
C LEU A 88 6.05 7.24 4.97
N LEU A 89 7.02 6.35 5.20
CA LEU A 89 7.14 5.54 6.39
C LEU A 89 8.54 5.74 6.99
N PRO A 90 8.82 6.92 7.59
CA PRO A 90 10.10 7.14 8.25
C PRO A 90 10.24 6.26 9.49
N ASP A 91 11.47 5.82 9.75
CA ASP A 91 11.86 5.10 10.96
C ASP A 91 11.43 5.90 12.20
N ALA A 92 10.70 5.22 13.09
CA ALA A 92 10.39 5.71 14.44
C ALA A 92 11.37 5.12 15.44
#